data_AF-A0A7Y5RGI7-F1
#
_entry.id   AF-A0A7Y5RGI7-F1
#
_cell.length_a   1.000
_cell.length_b   1.000
_cell.length_c   1.000
_cell.angle_alpha   90.00
_cell.angle_beta   90.00
_cell.angle_gamma   90.00
#
_symmetry.space_group_name_H-M   'P 1'
#
loop_
_entity.id
_entity.type
_entity.pdbx_description
1 polymer ?
#
loop_
_entity_poly.entity_id
_entity_poly.type
_entity_poly.pdbx_seq_one_letter_code
_entity_poly.pdbx_strand_id
1 'polypeptide(L)'
;MKAVWLLTLLPALAMAQSDGGGRDVNIAMFSTHAVHAATLTATGEGAWTATCAACARRPLTTPIHFAKGEIFAGGPVRVTDNASKETRNASGQWHLRATANGIDIVLSLPSERYVAAVVAAEGSPSEKPQALEALAIVARTYALNGRHWKPRAGHLPAALCDSTQCQAMRLGHISASIETAVRSSTGETMWFHGRRAEVFFSQHCGGETEAAGAVWPTLRTAKYLAAHPDTFCIRRDKAAWHTEVPTAQLMEIAHAEGWKVPVQLADLRVTQRSPSHRVLKLDLVDQDGTRFPVAASSLRLAIGRALGWNRVRSDLYDVAVRNDVVVFDGLGHGHGVGLCQAGASEMAVQGKSAREIVEYYFTGVSVGFTPNDAGWQQSSNGPLWIRSVGNDAAYQAAIQHAWAEAAKRFPMQKTLTPEIVAAPSVEIFRQMTASPGWLLAATRGNTVVLQPWSILRNQVDSVLLHEFLHLCVESEAGDKAPLWLREGLVEYLAGDAQSSETMQAASLETALRHPSTQHESQQAHAAAAAKVRGLVGRYGITSVRGWLASGVPSGIA
;
A
#
# COMPACT_ATOMS: atom_id res chain seq x y z
N MET A 1 -28.25 38.20 -14.81
CA MET A 1 -26.83 37.92 -15.12
C MET A 1 -26.68 36.40 -15.18
N LYS A 2 -26.02 35.90 -16.24
CA LYS A 2 -26.03 34.49 -16.66
C LYS A 2 -25.39 33.58 -15.59
N ALA A 3 -26.16 32.61 -15.09
CA ALA A 3 -25.64 31.55 -14.23
C ALA A 3 -24.82 30.57 -15.07
N VAL A 4 -23.58 30.34 -14.64
CA VAL A 4 -22.59 29.51 -15.31
C VAL A 4 -22.89 28.05 -15.00
N TRP A 5 -22.99 27.24 -16.05
CA TRP A 5 -23.02 25.78 -15.96
C TRP A 5 -21.69 25.30 -15.36
N LEU A 6 -21.72 24.45 -14.34
CA LEU A 6 -20.51 23.82 -13.78
C LEU A 6 -19.94 22.85 -14.84
N LEU A 7 -19.17 23.43 -15.75
CA LEU A 7 -18.63 22.84 -16.95
C LEU A 7 -17.18 23.32 -17.03
N THR A 8 -16.26 22.49 -16.56
CA THR A 8 -14.88 22.58 -17.05
C THR A 8 -14.41 21.19 -17.46
N LEU A 9 -14.44 20.98 -18.78
CA LEU A 9 -13.55 20.06 -19.47
C LEU A 9 -12.11 20.49 -19.14
N LEU A 10 -11.46 19.79 -18.23
CA LEU A 10 -10.01 19.76 -18.21
C LEU A 10 -9.58 18.63 -19.15
N PRO A 11 -8.98 18.92 -20.33
CA PRO A 11 -8.19 17.89 -20.99
C PRO A 11 -7.16 17.41 -19.96
N ALA A 12 -6.94 16.10 -19.89
CA ALA A 12 -5.85 15.51 -19.13
C ALA A 12 -4.53 16.06 -19.69
N LEU A 13 -4.14 17.25 -19.26
CA LEU A 13 -2.80 17.75 -19.38
C LEU A 13 -1.99 16.82 -18.51
N ALA A 14 -1.29 15.89 -19.16
CA ALA A 14 -0.16 15.19 -18.61
C ALA A 14 0.90 16.24 -18.25
N MET A 15 0.66 17.00 -17.18
CA MET A 15 1.75 17.60 -16.43
C MET A 15 2.57 16.41 -15.97
N ALA A 16 3.85 16.39 -16.36
CA ALA A 16 4.79 15.37 -15.93
C ALA A 16 4.63 15.19 -14.42
N GLN A 17 3.98 14.10 -14.02
CA GLN A 17 3.81 13.79 -12.61
C GLN A 17 5.24 13.60 -12.10
N SER A 18 5.66 14.48 -11.19
CA SER A 18 6.80 14.15 -10.34
C SER A 18 6.50 12.77 -9.77
N ASP A 19 7.42 11.82 -9.91
CA ASP A 19 7.28 10.41 -9.47
C ASP A 19 7.20 10.29 -7.94
N GLY A 20 6.62 11.27 -7.25
CA GLY A 20 6.67 11.51 -5.81
C GLY A 20 5.71 10.64 -5.00
N GLY A 21 5.54 9.38 -5.41
CA GLY A 21 4.58 8.47 -4.83
C GLY A 21 3.27 8.44 -5.61
N GLY A 22 2.69 7.24 -5.78
CA GLY A 22 1.36 7.10 -6.34
C GLY A 22 1.24 6.32 -7.64
N ARG A 23 2.27 5.74 -8.25
CA ARG A 23 2.03 4.93 -9.48
C ARG A 23 1.55 3.51 -9.19
N ASP A 24 1.03 2.83 -10.21
CA ASP A 24 0.83 1.38 -10.17
C ASP A 24 2.19 0.65 -10.13
N VAL A 25 2.24 -0.47 -9.42
CA VAL A 25 3.39 -1.37 -9.35
C VAL A 25 3.06 -2.73 -9.95
N ASN A 26 4.02 -3.30 -10.68
CA ASN A 26 3.87 -4.58 -11.37
C ASN A 26 4.68 -5.66 -10.65
N ILE A 27 3.99 -6.70 -10.20
CA ILE A 27 4.50 -7.74 -9.32
C ILE A 27 4.45 -9.07 -10.06
N ALA A 28 5.59 -9.74 -10.20
CA ALA A 28 5.65 -11.13 -10.64
C ALA A 28 5.08 -12.03 -9.53
N MET A 29 4.03 -12.77 -9.85
CA MET A 29 3.35 -13.68 -8.92
C MET A 29 3.86 -15.11 -9.11
N PHE A 30 3.83 -15.91 -8.04
CA PHE A 30 4.41 -17.26 -8.00
C PHE A 30 5.90 -17.26 -8.36
N SER A 31 6.62 -16.20 -7.95
CA SER A 31 8.01 -15.93 -8.37
C SER A 31 9.04 -16.99 -7.96
N THR A 32 8.69 -17.92 -7.07
CA THR A 32 9.56 -18.99 -6.56
C THR A 32 9.52 -20.27 -7.37
N HIS A 33 8.56 -20.45 -8.29
CA HIS A 33 8.42 -21.66 -9.10
C HIS A 33 7.73 -21.40 -10.44
N ALA A 34 7.80 -22.37 -11.36
CA ALA A 34 7.13 -22.26 -12.66
C ALA A 34 5.69 -22.77 -12.59
N VAL A 35 4.74 -21.95 -13.03
CA VAL A 35 3.32 -22.32 -13.15
C VAL A 35 3.06 -22.81 -14.58
N HIS A 36 2.41 -23.98 -14.73
CA HIS A 36 2.11 -24.56 -16.06
C HIS A 36 0.63 -24.55 -16.40
N ALA A 37 -0.24 -24.44 -15.40
CA ALA A 37 -1.67 -24.25 -15.56
C ALA A 37 -2.20 -23.50 -14.35
N ALA A 38 -3.04 -22.50 -14.58
CA ALA A 38 -3.66 -21.71 -13.53
C ALA A 38 -5.18 -21.71 -13.67
N THR A 39 -5.89 -21.45 -12.58
CA THR A 39 -7.35 -21.22 -12.59
C THR A 39 -7.64 -19.83 -12.08
N LEU A 40 -8.39 -19.03 -12.85
CA LEU A 40 -8.90 -17.73 -12.44
C LEU A 40 -10.34 -17.88 -11.95
N THR A 41 -10.63 -17.38 -10.75
CA THR A 41 -11.96 -17.43 -10.15
C THR A 41 -12.33 -16.05 -9.60
N ALA A 42 -13.55 -15.59 -9.87
CA ALA A 42 -14.06 -14.37 -9.24
C ALA A 42 -14.29 -14.59 -7.74
N THR A 43 -13.86 -13.63 -6.93
CA THR A 43 -14.06 -13.64 -5.46
C THR A 43 -15.05 -12.58 -4.98
N GLY A 44 -15.60 -11.79 -5.90
CA GLY A 44 -16.63 -10.79 -5.64
C GLY A 44 -17.20 -10.22 -6.94
N GLU A 45 -18.13 -9.27 -6.82
CA GLU A 45 -18.72 -8.58 -7.96
C GLU A 45 -17.70 -7.72 -8.72
N GLY A 46 -17.99 -7.45 -9.99
CA GLY A 46 -17.12 -6.64 -10.85
C GLY A 46 -15.85 -7.33 -11.33
N ALA A 47 -15.67 -8.63 -11.08
CA ALA A 47 -14.60 -9.42 -11.67
C ALA A 47 -14.81 -9.59 -13.19
N TRP A 48 -13.75 -9.41 -13.98
CA TRP A 48 -13.82 -9.47 -15.43
C TRP A 48 -12.57 -10.09 -16.05
N THR A 49 -12.68 -10.51 -17.31
CA THR A 49 -11.57 -10.95 -18.16
C THR A 49 -11.61 -10.29 -19.53
N ALA A 50 -10.46 -10.25 -20.20
CA ALA A 50 -10.31 -9.77 -21.57
C ALA A 50 -9.16 -10.51 -22.27
N THR A 51 -9.23 -10.62 -23.59
CA THR A 51 -8.17 -11.26 -24.40
C THR A 51 -7.05 -10.30 -24.80
N CYS A 52 -7.21 -9.00 -24.55
CA CYS A 52 -6.19 -7.98 -24.73
C CYS A 52 -6.45 -6.78 -23.81
N ALA A 53 -5.43 -5.93 -23.60
CA ALA A 53 -5.51 -4.79 -22.68
C ALA A 53 -6.61 -3.76 -23.03
N ALA A 54 -6.90 -3.59 -24.32
CA ALA A 54 -7.91 -2.64 -24.83
C ALA A 54 -9.22 -3.32 -25.28
N CYS A 55 -9.35 -4.63 -25.08
CA CYS A 55 -10.50 -5.39 -25.52
C CYS A 55 -11.72 -5.17 -24.62
N ALA A 56 -12.91 -5.44 -25.16
CA ALA A 56 -14.13 -5.46 -24.36
C ALA A 56 -14.01 -6.46 -23.21
N ARG A 57 -14.30 -5.99 -22.00
CA ARG A 57 -14.26 -6.79 -20.77
C ARG A 57 -15.49 -7.70 -20.71
N ARG A 58 -15.28 -8.95 -20.32
CA ARG A 58 -16.34 -9.94 -20.09
C ARG A 58 -16.42 -10.25 -18.60
N PRO A 59 -17.61 -10.28 -17.98
CA PRO A 59 -17.75 -10.69 -16.59
C PRO A 59 -17.15 -12.08 -16.34
N LEU A 60 -16.41 -12.24 -15.25
CA LEU A 60 -15.89 -13.53 -14.81
C LEU A 60 -16.92 -14.15 -13.86
N THR A 61 -17.82 -14.96 -14.39
CA THR A 61 -18.88 -15.62 -13.60
C THR A 61 -18.59 -17.09 -13.29
N THR A 62 -17.77 -17.74 -14.11
CA THR A 62 -17.33 -19.12 -13.93
C THR A 62 -15.79 -19.19 -13.89
N PRO A 63 -15.20 -20.18 -13.18
CA PRO A 63 -13.76 -20.35 -13.19
C PRO A 63 -13.20 -20.59 -14.60
N ILE A 64 -12.07 -19.96 -14.92
CA ILE A 64 -11.37 -20.14 -16.20
C ILE A 64 -10.07 -20.89 -15.94
N HIS A 65 -9.95 -22.08 -16.54
CA HIS A 65 -8.69 -22.81 -16.59
C HIS A 65 -7.82 -22.27 -17.73
N PHE A 66 -6.63 -21.77 -17.39
CA PHE A 66 -5.70 -21.13 -18.29
C PHE A 66 -4.40 -21.93 -18.37
N ALA A 67 -3.99 -22.30 -19.58
CA ALA A 67 -2.74 -23.01 -19.85
C ALA A 67 -1.99 -22.49 -21.10
N LYS A 68 -2.66 -21.76 -21.99
CA LYS A 68 -2.12 -21.30 -23.27
C LYS A 68 -2.70 -19.93 -23.64
N GLY A 69 -1.96 -19.18 -24.46
CA GLY A 69 -2.37 -17.86 -24.94
C GLY A 69 -2.05 -16.74 -23.96
N GLU A 70 -2.89 -15.72 -23.94
CA GLU A 70 -2.76 -14.54 -23.10
C GLU A 70 -4.15 -14.10 -22.61
N ILE A 71 -4.25 -13.75 -21.33
CA ILE A 71 -5.50 -13.30 -20.73
C ILE A 71 -5.22 -12.18 -19.73
N PHE A 72 -6.11 -11.19 -19.75
CA PHE A 72 -6.17 -10.13 -18.76
C PHE A 72 -7.38 -10.39 -17.87
N ALA A 73 -7.25 -10.14 -16.57
CA ALA A 73 -8.37 -10.16 -15.65
C ALA A 73 -8.31 -8.96 -14.72
N GLY A 74 -9.45 -8.55 -14.17
CA GLY A 74 -9.46 -7.51 -13.17
C GLY A 74 -10.67 -7.53 -12.27
N GLY A 75 -10.69 -6.63 -11.30
CA GLY A 75 -11.61 -6.74 -10.16
C GLY A 75 -11.15 -7.82 -9.16
N PRO A 76 -12.00 -8.25 -8.23
CA PRO A 76 -11.66 -9.25 -7.21
C PRO A 76 -11.49 -10.64 -7.84
N VAL A 77 -10.24 -11.05 -8.08
CA VAL A 77 -9.89 -12.31 -8.73
C VAL A 77 -8.92 -13.10 -7.86
N ARG A 78 -9.16 -14.40 -7.76
CA ARG A 78 -8.22 -15.40 -7.25
C ARG A 78 -7.58 -16.13 -8.41
N VAL A 79 -6.25 -16.18 -8.41
CA VAL A 79 -5.46 -17.03 -9.29
C VAL A 79 -4.90 -18.19 -8.48
N THR A 80 -5.15 -19.41 -8.93
CA THR A 80 -4.68 -20.65 -8.29
C THR A 80 -3.70 -21.35 -9.23
N ASP A 81 -2.50 -21.70 -8.76
CA ASP A 81 -1.67 -22.66 -9.48
C ASP A 81 -2.27 -24.06 -9.33
N ASN A 82 -2.58 -24.71 -10.45
CA ASN A 82 -3.26 -25.99 -10.43
C ASN A 82 -2.38 -27.12 -9.89
N ALA A 83 -1.05 -27.00 -9.95
CA ALA A 83 -0.11 -28.01 -9.47
C ALA A 83 0.08 -27.91 -7.95
N SER A 84 0.59 -26.79 -7.46
CA SER A 84 0.85 -26.58 -6.02
C SER A 84 -0.41 -26.35 -5.19
N LYS A 85 -1.53 -25.96 -5.83
CA LYS A 85 -2.76 -25.45 -5.19
C LYS A 85 -2.58 -24.13 -4.44
N GLU A 86 -1.41 -23.49 -4.55
CA GLU A 86 -1.21 -22.15 -4.01
C GLU A 86 -2.16 -21.15 -4.68
N THR A 87 -2.65 -20.20 -3.90
CA THR A 87 -3.57 -19.17 -4.40
C THR A 87 -3.02 -17.77 -4.11
N ARG A 88 -3.41 -16.82 -4.96
CA ARG A 88 -3.21 -15.39 -4.78
C ARG A 88 -4.54 -14.70 -5.05
N ASN A 89 -5.05 -13.92 -4.10
CA ASN A 89 -6.34 -13.26 -4.19
C ASN A 89 -6.16 -11.75 -4.07
N ALA A 90 -6.53 -11.00 -5.11
CA ALA A 90 -6.43 -9.55 -5.08
C ALA A 90 -7.43 -8.93 -6.06
N SER A 91 -7.95 -7.77 -5.66
CA SER A 91 -8.59 -6.85 -6.61
C SER A 91 -7.50 -6.06 -7.32
N GLY A 92 -7.26 -6.28 -8.61
CA GLY A 92 -6.16 -5.62 -9.33
C GLY A 92 -6.28 -5.87 -10.82
N GLN A 93 -5.22 -5.59 -11.58
CA GLN A 93 -5.13 -6.06 -12.97
C GLN A 93 -4.17 -7.23 -13.05
N TRP A 94 -4.68 -8.38 -13.45
CA TRP A 94 -3.92 -9.60 -13.68
C TRP A 94 -3.60 -9.72 -15.16
N HIS A 95 -2.35 -10.06 -15.46
CA HIS A 95 -1.88 -10.36 -16.80
C HIS A 95 -1.21 -11.73 -16.78
N LEU A 96 -1.83 -12.70 -17.47
CA LEU A 96 -1.29 -14.04 -17.62
C LEU A 96 -0.91 -14.29 -19.07
N ARG A 97 0.30 -14.79 -19.31
CA ARG A 97 0.77 -15.13 -20.66
C ARG A 97 1.53 -16.45 -20.65
N ALA A 98 1.11 -17.37 -21.50
CA ALA A 98 1.83 -18.61 -21.71
C ALA A 98 3.15 -18.35 -22.46
N THR A 99 4.20 -19.04 -22.03
CA THR A 99 5.55 -19.04 -22.60
C THR A 99 5.95 -20.48 -22.94
N ALA A 100 7.15 -20.67 -23.49
CA ALA A 100 7.67 -22.02 -23.75
C ALA A 100 7.87 -22.84 -22.46
N ASN A 101 8.11 -22.19 -21.32
CA ASN A 101 8.53 -22.84 -20.06
C ASN A 101 7.52 -22.65 -18.91
N GLY A 102 6.25 -22.41 -19.23
CA GLY A 102 5.18 -22.17 -18.26
C GLY A 102 4.43 -20.87 -18.53
N ILE A 103 3.85 -20.29 -17.49
CA ILE A 103 2.96 -19.13 -17.55
C ILE A 103 3.58 -18.00 -16.73
N ASP A 104 3.72 -16.84 -17.35
CA ASP A 104 3.98 -15.61 -16.62
C ASP A 104 2.67 -15.10 -16.01
N ILE A 105 2.72 -14.71 -14.74
CA ILE A 105 1.59 -14.13 -14.02
C ILE A 105 2.06 -12.83 -13.38
N VAL A 106 1.56 -11.70 -13.86
CA VAL A 106 1.85 -10.37 -13.32
C VAL A 106 0.58 -9.75 -12.75
N LEU A 107 0.69 -9.24 -11.52
CA LEU A 107 -0.36 -8.47 -10.86
C LEU A 107 0.06 -6.99 -10.82
N SER A 108 -0.78 -6.12 -11.35
CA SER A 108 -0.62 -4.67 -11.26
C SER A 108 -1.57 -4.12 -10.19
N LEU A 109 -1.02 -3.35 -9.25
CA LEU A 109 -1.75 -2.75 -8.13
C LEU A 109 -1.36 -1.27 -7.97
N PRO A 110 -2.29 -0.41 -7.50
CA PRO A 110 -1.92 0.88 -6.93
C PRO A 110 -0.87 0.69 -5.82
N SER A 111 0.19 1.51 -5.84
CA SER A 111 1.29 1.41 -4.85
C SER A 111 0.80 1.39 -3.41
N GLU A 112 -0.18 2.20 -3.00
CA GLU A 112 -0.71 2.17 -1.63
C GLU A 112 -1.33 0.81 -1.25
N ARG A 113 -1.92 0.10 -2.20
CA ARG A 113 -2.49 -1.24 -1.96
C ARG A 113 -1.41 -2.31 -1.85
N TYR A 114 -0.32 -2.16 -2.60
CA TYR A 114 0.87 -2.97 -2.41
C TYR A 114 1.50 -2.71 -1.03
N VAL A 115 1.68 -1.45 -0.65
CA VAL A 115 2.23 -1.07 0.65
C VAL A 115 1.39 -1.62 1.79
N ALA A 116 0.06 -1.52 1.72
CA ALA A 116 -0.84 -2.13 2.70
C ALA A 116 -0.67 -3.65 2.80
N ALA A 117 -0.51 -4.35 1.67
CA ALA A 117 -0.26 -5.79 1.66
C ALA A 117 1.10 -6.15 2.29
N VAL A 118 2.14 -5.32 2.08
CA VAL A 118 3.45 -5.50 2.72
C VAL A 118 3.37 -5.26 4.21
N VAL A 119 2.81 -4.13 4.65
CA VAL A 119 2.66 -3.83 6.09
C VAL A 119 1.80 -4.88 6.79
N ALA A 120 0.80 -5.45 6.10
CA ALA A 120 0.01 -6.56 6.64
C ALA A 120 0.74 -7.90 6.71
N ALA A 121 1.83 -8.10 5.97
CA ALA A 121 2.67 -9.29 6.08
C ALA A 121 3.79 -9.12 7.11
N GLU A 122 4.36 -7.92 7.19
CA GLU A 122 5.59 -7.63 7.94
C GLU A 122 5.31 -7.03 9.32
N GLY A 123 4.22 -6.27 9.48
CA GLY A 123 3.81 -5.63 10.72
C GLY A 123 2.70 -6.38 11.46
N SER A 124 2.40 -5.93 12.68
CA SER A 124 1.29 -6.46 13.48
C SER A 124 0.19 -5.41 13.67
N PRO A 125 -1.11 -5.78 13.52
CA PRO A 125 -2.22 -4.85 13.77
C PRO A 125 -2.25 -4.23 15.17
N SER A 126 -1.57 -4.82 16.15
CA SER A 126 -1.44 -4.34 17.53
C SER A 126 -0.29 -3.35 17.76
N GLU A 127 0.56 -3.13 16.75
CA GLU A 127 1.63 -2.14 16.84
C GLU A 127 1.08 -0.72 16.93
N LYS A 128 1.91 0.18 17.49
CA LYS A 128 1.58 1.60 17.52
C LYS A 128 1.54 2.16 16.09
N PRO A 129 0.61 3.09 15.77
CA PRO A 129 0.47 3.65 14.43
C PRO A 129 1.78 4.17 13.84
N GLN A 130 2.63 4.82 14.65
CA GLN A 130 3.89 5.41 14.21
C GLN A 130 4.90 4.38 13.69
N ALA A 131 4.90 3.16 14.25
CA ALA A 131 5.77 2.08 13.76
C ALA A 131 5.26 1.52 12.43
N LEU A 132 3.94 1.34 12.30
CA LEU A 132 3.30 0.91 11.05
C LEU A 132 3.46 1.95 9.93
N GLU A 133 3.37 3.25 10.27
CA GLU A 133 3.62 4.37 9.36
C GLU A 133 5.08 4.40 8.88
N ALA A 134 6.05 4.23 9.80
CA ALA A 134 7.47 4.14 9.43
C ALA A 134 7.73 2.96 8.48
N LEU A 135 7.14 1.79 8.77
CA LEU A 135 7.23 0.62 7.90
C LEU A 135 6.57 0.87 6.53
N ALA A 136 5.43 1.56 6.50
CA ALA A 136 4.76 1.93 5.25
C ALA A 136 5.62 2.86 4.38
N ILE A 137 6.27 3.86 4.97
CA ILE A 137 7.20 4.78 4.27
C ILE A 137 8.38 4.00 3.69
N VAL A 138 8.98 3.10 4.46
CA VAL A 138 10.08 2.24 3.99
C VAL A 138 9.61 1.32 2.86
N ALA A 139 8.49 0.62 3.02
CA ALA A 139 7.96 -0.28 2.01
C ALA A 139 7.60 0.44 0.71
N ARG A 140 7.01 1.63 0.80
CA ARG A 140 6.69 2.47 -0.37
C ARG A 140 7.94 2.95 -1.08
N THR A 141 8.95 3.37 -0.31
CA THR A 141 10.24 3.79 -0.87
C THR A 141 10.89 2.65 -1.63
N TYR A 142 10.91 1.43 -1.06
CA TYR A 142 11.38 0.23 -1.76
C TYR A 142 10.60 0.00 -3.05
N ALA A 143 9.27 -0.12 -2.98
CA ALA A 143 8.41 -0.42 -4.12
C ALA A 143 8.60 0.53 -5.31
N LEU A 144 8.93 1.79 -5.03
CA LEU A 144 9.07 2.85 -6.03
C LEU A 144 10.54 3.13 -6.41
N ASN A 145 11.52 2.52 -5.75
CA ASN A 145 12.95 2.75 -6.03
C ASN A 145 13.50 1.79 -7.10
N GLY A 146 13.15 2.02 -8.37
CA GLY A 146 13.70 1.27 -9.49
C GLY A 146 13.08 -0.12 -9.67
N ARG A 147 13.90 -1.14 -9.93
CA ARG A 147 13.47 -2.52 -10.19
C ARG A 147 14.21 -3.49 -9.28
N HIS A 148 13.47 -4.21 -8.46
CA HIS A 148 14.00 -5.21 -7.51
C HIS A 148 13.84 -6.64 -8.03
N TRP A 149 13.02 -6.82 -9.06
CA TRP A 149 12.88 -8.05 -9.82
C TRP A 149 13.26 -7.80 -11.28
N LYS A 150 14.04 -8.73 -11.86
CA LYS A 150 14.42 -8.70 -13.27
C LYS A 150 13.86 -9.94 -13.97
N PRO A 151 12.77 -9.82 -14.75
CA PRO A 151 12.25 -10.95 -15.52
C PRO A 151 13.29 -11.39 -16.56
N ARG A 152 13.28 -12.70 -16.88
CA ARG A 152 14.10 -13.25 -17.96
C ARG A 152 13.67 -12.66 -19.32
N ALA A 153 14.57 -12.67 -20.29
CA ALA A 153 14.25 -12.18 -21.64
C ALA A 153 13.03 -12.93 -22.22
N GLY A 154 12.08 -12.19 -22.79
CA GLY A 154 10.83 -12.74 -23.32
C GLY A 154 9.70 -12.93 -22.30
N HIS A 155 9.95 -12.74 -21.00
CA HIS A 155 8.91 -12.81 -19.96
C HIS A 155 8.18 -11.47 -19.77
N LEU A 156 7.01 -11.50 -19.13
CA LEU A 156 6.23 -10.30 -18.82
C LEU A 156 7.01 -9.31 -17.94
N PRO A 157 6.84 -8.00 -18.16
CA PRO A 157 7.53 -6.99 -17.37
C PRO A 157 6.99 -6.94 -15.94
N ALA A 158 7.88 -7.11 -14.96
CA ALA A 158 7.60 -6.86 -13.56
C ALA A 158 8.80 -6.15 -12.92
N ALA A 159 8.53 -5.29 -11.94
CA ALA A 159 9.56 -4.58 -11.17
C ALA A 159 9.73 -5.18 -9.76
N LEU A 160 8.70 -5.89 -9.27
CA LEU A 160 8.64 -6.52 -7.96
C LEU A 160 8.25 -8.00 -8.12
N CYS A 161 8.29 -8.74 -7.01
CA CYS A 161 8.00 -10.16 -6.92
C CYS A 161 7.25 -10.46 -5.60
N ASP A 162 6.49 -11.55 -5.55
CA ASP A 162 5.68 -11.97 -4.40
C ASP A 162 6.42 -12.85 -3.38
N SER A 163 7.75 -12.82 -3.39
CA SER A 163 8.62 -13.54 -2.46
C SER A 163 9.50 -12.61 -1.65
N THR A 164 10.20 -13.18 -0.66
CA THR A 164 11.12 -12.46 0.24
C THR A 164 12.38 -11.92 -0.46
N GLN A 165 12.59 -12.24 -1.75
CA GLN A 165 13.58 -11.52 -2.57
C GLN A 165 13.20 -10.04 -2.74
N CYS A 166 11.90 -9.75 -2.78
CA CYS A 166 11.38 -8.39 -2.84
C CYS A 166 10.90 -7.96 -1.44
N GLN A 167 9.62 -8.12 -1.16
CA GLN A 167 9.04 -7.90 0.17
C GLN A 167 7.94 -8.93 0.38
N ALA A 168 7.77 -9.43 1.61
CA ALA A 168 6.63 -10.28 1.89
C ALA A 168 5.34 -9.47 1.71
N MET A 169 4.29 -10.11 1.20
CA MET A 169 3.00 -9.47 1.00
C MET A 169 1.87 -10.41 1.39
N ARG A 170 0.86 -9.84 2.04
CA ARG A 170 -0.38 -10.53 2.37
C ARG A 170 -1.53 -9.83 1.67
N LEU A 171 -1.90 -10.37 0.52
CA LEU A 171 -3.02 -9.89 -0.28
C LEU A 171 -4.36 -10.28 0.37
N GLY A 172 -5.38 -9.46 0.20
CA GLY A 172 -6.72 -9.69 0.73
C GLY A 172 -7.10 -8.69 1.82
N HIS A 173 -7.63 -9.20 2.94
CA HIS A 173 -8.14 -8.36 4.03
C HIS A 173 -7.00 -7.68 4.80
N ILE A 174 -7.07 -6.36 4.94
CA ILE A 174 -6.14 -5.52 5.70
C ILE A 174 -6.87 -5.00 6.95
N SER A 175 -6.20 -4.96 8.10
CA SER A 175 -6.82 -4.42 9.32
C SER A 175 -7.00 -2.91 9.24
N ALA A 176 -8.02 -2.37 9.91
CA ALA A 176 -8.27 -0.93 9.95
C ALA A 176 -7.08 -0.12 10.51
N SER A 177 -6.31 -0.69 11.45
CA SER A 177 -5.09 -0.07 11.99
C SER A 177 -4.01 0.12 10.92
N ILE A 178 -3.77 -0.92 10.10
CA ILE A 178 -2.80 -0.88 9.00
C ILE A 178 -3.29 0.02 7.88
N GLU A 179 -4.56 -0.08 7.49
CA GLU A 179 -5.14 0.82 6.49
C GLU A 179 -5.00 2.29 6.91
N THR A 180 -5.18 2.58 8.19
CA THR A 180 -5.02 3.93 8.71
C THR A 180 -3.56 4.38 8.67
N ALA A 181 -2.60 3.57 9.10
CA ALA A 181 -1.18 3.91 9.04
C ALA A 181 -0.67 4.15 7.60
N VAL A 182 -1.09 3.32 6.65
CA VAL A 182 -0.75 3.49 5.23
C VAL A 182 -1.40 4.75 4.66
N ARG A 183 -2.66 5.02 5.04
CA ARG A 183 -3.38 6.24 4.63
C ARG A 183 -2.74 7.52 5.19
N SER A 184 -2.32 7.51 6.46
CA SER A 184 -1.69 8.66 7.10
C SER A 184 -0.34 9.03 6.47
N SER A 185 0.39 8.04 5.95
CA SER A 185 1.70 8.20 5.31
C SER A 185 1.64 8.10 3.79
N THR A 186 0.45 8.17 3.18
CA THR A 186 0.28 7.93 1.74
C THR A 186 1.20 8.82 0.92
N GLY A 187 1.88 8.22 -0.08
CA GLY A 187 2.81 8.90 -0.98
C GLY A 187 4.16 9.31 -0.38
N GLU A 188 4.33 9.35 0.94
CA GLU A 188 5.61 9.70 1.55
C GLU A 188 6.66 8.60 1.26
N THR A 189 7.81 9.04 0.76
CA THR A 189 8.99 8.21 0.49
C THR A 189 10.24 8.86 1.06
N MET A 190 11.36 8.13 1.03
CA MET A 190 12.62 8.60 1.59
C MET A 190 13.58 9.04 0.49
N TRP A 191 14.26 10.15 0.72
CA TRP A 191 15.15 10.79 -0.25
C TRP A 191 16.53 11.03 0.37
N PHE A 192 17.57 10.80 -0.42
CA PHE A 192 18.95 11.10 -0.06
C PHE A 192 19.65 11.78 -1.25
N HIS A 193 20.14 13.00 -1.03
CA HIS A 193 20.74 13.85 -2.07
C HIS A 193 19.90 13.93 -3.38
N GLY A 194 18.60 14.16 -3.24
CA GLY A 194 17.69 14.34 -4.38
C GLY A 194 17.26 13.05 -5.08
N ARG A 195 17.75 11.88 -4.65
CA ARG A 195 17.36 10.58 -5.20
C ARG A 195 16.58 9.78 -4.17
N ARG A 196 15.64 8.96 -4.62
CA ARG A 196 14.95 8.02 -3.74
C ARG A 196 15.99 7.10 -3.10
N ALA A 197 15.88 6.92 -1.79
CA ALA A 197 16.85 6.14 -1.02
C ALA A 197 16.66 4.64 -1.28
N GLU A 198 17.78 3.90 -1.39
CA GLU A 198 17.79 2.45 -1.11
C GLU A 198 17.40 2.23 0.34
N VAL A 199 16.48 1.32 0.61
CA VAL A 199 15.96 1.08 1.96
C VAL A 199 15.81 -0.41 2.21
N PHE A 200 16.04 -0.79 3.46
CA PHE A 200 15.92 -2.16 3.93
C PHE A 200 15.35 -2.16 5.35
N PHE A 201 14.78 -3.27 5.76
CA PHE A 201 14.30 -3.46 7.12
C PHE A 201 14.44 -4.92 7.52
N SER A 202 14.51 -5.16 8.83
CA SER A 202 14.58 -6.50 9.40
C SER A 202 13.84 -6.54 10.74
N GLN A 203 13.43 -7.74 11.15
CA GLN A 203 12.64 -7.91 12.37
C GLN A 203 13.39 -7.43 13.62
N HIS A 204 14.68 -7.77 13.74
CA HIS A 204 15.47 -7.42 14.91
C HIS A 204 16.96 -7.32 14.58
N CYS A 205 17.60 -6.18 14.80
CA CYS A 205 19.04 -6.02 14.52
C CYS A 205 19.93 -6.65 15.59
N GLY A 206 19.46 -6.85 16.83
CA GLY A 206 20.24 -7.52 17.88
C GLY A 206 21.14 -6.57 18.68
N GLY A 207 20.87 -5.26 18.60
CA GLY A 207 21.56 -4.20 19.35
C GLY A 207 22.39 -3.25 18.51
N GLU A 208 22.69 -3.62 17.28
CA GLU A 208 23.40 -2.77 16.33
C GLU A 208 22.89 -3.04 14.91
N THR A 209 22.59 -1.97 14.18
CA THR A 209 22.30 -2.07 12.74
C THR A 209 23.58 -2.35 11.96
N GLU A 210 23.44 -2.87 10.75
CA GLU A 210 24.56 -3.19 9.86
C GLU A 210 24.67 -2.16 8.74
N ALA A 211 25.90 -1.86 8.34
CA ALA A 211 26.16 -1.02 7.19
C ALA A 211 25.77 -1.75 5.91
N ALA A 212 24.99 -1.12 5.03
CA ALA A 212 24.59 -1.73 3.76
C ALA A 212 25.79 -2.18 2.92
N GLY A 213 26.88 -1.40 2.93
CA GLY A 213 28.12 -1.73 2.22
C GLY A 213 28.84 -2.99 2.72
N ALA A 214 28.57 -3.44 3.95
CA ALA A 214 29.13 -4.69 4.49
C ALA A 214 28.41 -5.93 3.94
N VAL A 215 27.10 -5.82 3.71
CA VAL A 215 26.27 -6.90 3.13
C VAL A 215 26.29 -6.86 1.60
N TRP A 216 26.17 -5.66 1.03
CA TRP A 216 26.10 -5.38 -0.40
C TRP A 216 27.17 -4.34 -0.77
N PRO A 217 28.36 -4.76 -1.25
CA PRO A 217 29.48 -3.86 -1.53
C PRO A 217 29.19 -2.73 -2.52
N THR A 218 28.21 -2.91 -3.41
CA THR A 218 27.72 -1.88 -4.34
C THR A 218 27.08 -0.69 -3.63
N LEU A 219 26.63 -0.85 -2.38
CA LEU A 219 25.96 0.17 -1.57
C LEU A 219 26.91 0.91 -0.61
N ARG A 220 28.23 0.78 -0.75
CA ARG A 220 29.23 1.45 0.13
C ARG A 220 29.13 2.98 0.18
N THR A 221 28.47 3.60 -0.80
CA THR A 221 28.24 5.04 -0.90
C THR A 221 26.92 5.49 -0.27
N ALA A 222 26.04 4.55 0.09
CA ALA A 222 24.80 4.84 0.81
C ALA A 222 25.11 5.11 2.29
N LYS A 223 25.71 6.27 2.58
CA LYS A 223 26.20 6.63 3.92
C LYS A 223 25.09 6.72 4.98
N TYR A 224 23.86 6.96 4.55
CA TYR A 224 22.67 6.93 5.40
C TYR A 224 22.26 5.52 5.85
N LEU A 225 22.84 4.46 5.26
CA LEU A 225 22.72 3.07 5.71
C LEU A 225 24.00 2.61 6.42
N ALA A 226 24.46 3.40 7.38
CA ALA A 226 25.59 3.03 8.23
C ALA A 226 25.14 2.17 9.41
N ALA A 227 26.06 1.36 9.94
CA ALA A 227 25.87 0.69 11.21
C ALA A 227 25.79 1.72 12.35
N HIS A 228 24.86 1.55 13.28
CA HIS A 228 24.80 2.30 14.52
C HIS A 228 24.16 1.49 15.65
N PRO A 229 24.46 1.79 16.93
CA PRO A 229 23.80 1.16 18.06
C PRO A 229 22.29 1.39 18.04
N ASP A 230 21.53 0.33 18.34
CA ASP A 230 20.07 0.35 18.51
C ASP A 230 19.71 -0.09 19.93
N THR A 231 19.69 0.88 20.85
CA THR A 231 19.30 0.66 22.25
C THR A 231 17.80 0.40 22.42
N PHE A 232 16.99 0.67 21.40
CA PHE A 232 15.54 0.47 21.46
C PHE A 232 15.19 -1.00 21.29
N CYS A 233 15.80 -1.68 20.31
CA CYS A 233 15.47 -3.09 20.04
C CYS A 233 15.81 -4.02 21.22
N ILE A 234 16.94 -3.78 21.91
CA ILE A 234 17.42 -4.63 23.01
C ILE A 234 16.77 -4.33 24.36
N ARG A 235 15.88 -3.33 24.46
CA ARG A 235 15.26 -2.98 25.75
C ARG A 235 14.47 -4.13 26.35
N ARG A 236 13.88 -5.00 25.52
CA ARG A 236 13.09 -6.16 25.98
C ARG A 236 13.92 -7.44 25.96
N ASP A 237 14.50 -7.76 24.81
CA ASP A 237 15.30 -8.95 24.58
C ASP A 237 16.21 -8.70 23.36
N LYS A 238 17.31 -9.42 23.21
CA LYS A 238 18.22 -9.29 22.05
C LYS A 238 17.78 -10.14 20.85
N ALA A 239 16.61 -10.77 20.92
CA ALA A 239 16.16 -11.83 20.04
C ALA A 239 17.18 -12.98 20.00
N ALA A 240 17.57 -13.49 21.17
CA ALA A 240 18.51 -14.60 21.26
C ALA A 240 17.90 -15.88 20.68
N TRP A 241 18.72 -16.67 19.98
CA TRP A 241 18.32 -17.94 19.38
C TRP A 241 19.47 -18.94 19.38
N HIS A 242 19.10 -20.22 19.39
CA HIS A 242 19.99 -21.35 19.35
C HIS A 242 19.52 -22.34 18.28
N THR A 243 20.44 -22.91 17.52
CA THR A 243 20.11 -23.95 16.55
C THR A 243 21.24 -24.95 16.40
N GLU A 244 20.84 -26.19 16.16
CA GLU A 244 21.74 -27.32 15.95
C GLU A 244 21.40 -27.95 14.60
N VAL A 245 22.43 -28.14 13.76
CA VAL A 245 22.29 -28.77 12.44
C VAL A 245 23.30 -29.92 12.37
N PRO A 246 22.86 -31.18 12.19
CA PRO A 246 23.78 -32.29 11.97
C PRO A 246 24.74 -31.99 10.82
N THR A 247 26.02 -32.30 10.99
CA THR A 247 27.06 -32.06 9.97
C THR A 247 26.69 -32.71 8.64
N ALA A 248 26.23 -33.96 8.65
CA ALA A 248 25.76 -34.68 7.47
C ALA A 248 24.64 -33.93 6.72
N GLN A 249 23.64 -33.42 7.46
CA GLN A 249 22.55 -32.65 6.89
C GLN A 249 23.03 -31.32 6.30
N LEU A 250 23.97 -30.63 6.96
CA LEU A 250 24.56 -29.41 6.41
C LEU A 250 25.30 -29.70 5.10
N MET A 251 26.01 -30.83 5.02
CA MET A 251 26.71 -31.25 3.81
C MET A 251 25.74 -31.58 2.67
N GLU A 252 24.63 -32.26 2.94
CA GLU A 252 23.57 -32.49 1.95
C GLU A 252 23.02 -31.18 1.38
N ILE A 253 22.77 -30.19 2.24
CA ILE A 253 22.32 -28.85 1.83
C ILE A 253 23.36 -28.18 0.94
N ALA A 254 24.63 -28.19 1.35
CA ALA A 254 25.69 -27.56 0.58
C ALA A 254 25.93 -28.23 -0.78
N HIS A 255 25.79 -29.55 -0.86
CA HIS A 255 25.82 -30.29 -2.13
C HIS A 255 24.63 -29.94 -3.02
N ALA A 256 23.42 -29.83 -2.47
CA ALA A 256 22.23 -29.43 -3.22
C ALA A 256 22.33 -28.01 -3.79
N GLU A 257 23.05 -27.12 -3.10
CA GLU A 257 23.37 -25.77 -3.57
C GLU A 257 24.52 -25.74 -4.59
N GLY A 258 25.16 -26.88 -4.87
CA GLY A 258 26.25 -27.02 -5.84
C GLY A 258 27.57 -26.39 -5.38
N TRP A 259 27.78 -26.23 -4.07
CA TRP A 259 29.02 -25.66 -3.54
C TRP A 259 30.17 -26.65 -3.61
N LYS A 260 31.39 -26.11 -3.71
CA LYS A 260 32.60 -26.88 -3.45
C LYS A 260 32.74 -27.01 -1.94
N VAL A 261 32.62 -28.23 -1.43
CA VAL A 261 32.57 -28.54 0.00
C VAL A 261 33.45 -29.74 0.32
N PRO A 262 33.87 -29.94 1.59
CA PRO A 262 34.62 -31.13 1.98
C PRO A 262 33.78 -32.41 1.80
N VAL A 263 34.42 -33.59 1.83
CA VAL A 263 33.67 -34.86 1.83
C VAL A 263 32.99 -35.07 3.19
N GLN A 264 33.71 -34.75 4.26
CA GLN A 264 33.20 -34.77 5.62
C GLN A 264 33.53 -33.43 6.30
N LEU A 265 32.55 -32.82 6.95
CA LEU A 265 32.77 -31.58 7.70
C LEU A 265 33.45 -31.91 9.02
N ALA A 266 34.67 -31.42 9.22
CA ALA A 266 35.38 -31.53 10.50
C ALA A 266 35.16 -30.29 11.38
N ASP A 267 35.13 -29.10 10.78
CA ASP A 267 35.00 -27.84 11.51
C ASP A 267 34.35 -26.75 10.64
N LEU A 268 33.81 -25.71 11.29
CA LEU A 268 33.25 -24.54 10.63
C LEU A 268 33.86 -23.28 11.26
N ARG A 269 34.68 -22.56 10.51
CA ARG A 269 35.48 -21.44 11.05
C ARG A 269 35.06 -20.10 10.49
N VAL A 270 34.65 -19.19 11.37
CA VAL A 270 34.42 -17.79 10.99
C VAL A 270 35.76 -17.15 10.59
N THR A 271 35.84 -16.62 9.36
CA THR A 271 37.05 -16.00 8.83
C THR A 271 36.94 -14.49 8.71
N GLN A 272 35.72 -13.96 8.64
CA GLN A 272 35.50 -12.52 8.56
C GLN A 272 34.20 -12.14 9.26
N ARG A 273 34.26 -11.11 10.11
CA ARG A 273 33.09 -10.43 10.68
C ARG A 273 33.02 -8.98 10.18
N SER A 274 31.81 -8.42 10.16
CA SER A 274 31.58 -7.00 9.97
C SER A 274 31.88 -6.20 11.25
N PRO A 275 31.92 -4.85 11.18
CA PRO A 275 32.04 -4.02 12.37
C PRO A 275 30.94 -4.25 13.41
N SER A 276 29.71 -4.56 12.97
CA SER A 276 28.57 -4.93 13.85
C SER A 276 28.59 -6.41 14.28
N HIS A 277 29.75 -7.07 14.18
CA HIS A 277 30.02 -8.45 14.58
C HIS A 277 29.29 -9.56 13.82
N ARG A 278 28.58 -9.25 12.72
CA ARG A 278 27.96 -10.28 11.88
C ARG A 278 29.00 -11.07 11.11
N VAL A 279 28.82 -12.37 10.99
CA VAL A 279 29.65 -13.23 10.15
C VAL A 279 29.43 -12.85 8.69
N LEU A 280 30.50 -12.49 7.99
CA LEU A 280 30.47 -12.22 6.55
C LEU A 280 30.94 -13.44 5.76
N LYS A 281 31.99 -14.11 6.26
CA LYS A 281 32.59 -15.29 5.64
C LYS A 281 32.98 -16.31 6.69
N LEU A 282 32.89 -17.57 6.30
CA LEU A 282 33.33 -18.72 7.06
C LEU A 282 33.90 -19.77 6.11
N ASP A 283 34.73 -20.65 6.65
CA ASP A 283 35.27 -21.79 5.93
C ASP A 283 34.63 -23.07 6.47
N LEU A 284 34.15 -23.92 5.56
CA LEU A 284 33.94 -25.34 5.86
C LEU A 284 35.31 -26.00 5.80
N VAL A 285 35.66 -26.77 6.83
CA VAL A 285 37.00 -27.35 6.98
C VAL A 285 36.90 -28.87 6.98
N ASP A 286 37.73 -29.52 6.16
CA ASP A 286 37.86 -30.97 6.11
C ASP A 286 38.79 -31.50 7.24
N GLN A 287 38.85 -32.81 7.41
CA GLN A 287 39.69 -33.47 8.42
C GLN A 287 41.19 -33.18 8.25
N ASP A 288 41.64 -32.97 7.01
CA ASP A 288 43.03 -32.63 6.68
C ASP A 288 43.35 -31.12 6.81
N GLY A 289 42.34 -30.31 7.17
CA GLY A 289 42.46 -28.86 7.31
C GLY A 289 42.25 -28.05 6.03
N THR A 290 41.91 -28.70 4.91
CA THR A 290 41.53 -28.02 3.67
C THR A 290 40.29 -27.14 3.90
N ARG A 291 40.30 -25.92 3.34
CA ARG A 291 39.29 -24.89 3.61
C ARG A 291 38.46 -24.57 2.37
N PHE A 292 37.15 -24.50 2.57
CA PHE A 292 36.17 -24.22 1.53
C PHE A 292 35.39 -22.95 1.92
N PRO A 293 35.76 -21.78 1.36
CA PRO A 293 35.18 -20.50 1.77
C PRO A 293 33.74 -20.37 1.29
N VAL A 294 32.85 -19.95 2.19
CA VAL A 294 31.43 -19.70 1.93
C VAL A 294 31.01 -18.36 2.53
N ALA A 295 30.17 -17.63 1.80
CA ALA A 295 29.53 -16.44 2.35
C ALA A 295 28.48 -16.84 3.40
N ALA A 296 28.52 -16.24 4.59
CA ALA A 296 27.60 -16.60 5.67
C ALA A 296 26.13 -16.42 5.28
N SER A 297 25.82 -15.39 4.50
CA SER A 297 24.48 -15.17 3.95
C SER A 297 24.02 -16.31 3.04
N SER A 298 24.93 -16.92 2.27
CA SER A 298 24.61 -18.09 1.42
C SER A 298 24.31 -19.31 2.29
N LEU A 299 25.09 -19.55 3.35
CA LEU A 299 24.84 -20.58 4.35
C LEU A 299 23.46 -20.42 4.99
N ARG A 300 23.17 -19.23 5.52
CA ARG A 300 21.88 -18.91 6.17
C ARG A 300 20.70 -19.12 5.23
N LEU A 301 20.80 -18.64 3.99
CA LEU A 301 19.73 -18.78 3.00
C LEU A 301 19.51 -20.24 2.58
N ALA A 302 20.57 -21.03 2.44
CA ALA A 302 20.49 -22.46 2.10
C ALA A 302 19.83 -23.27 3.23
N ILE A 303 20.27 -23.07 4.48
CA ILE A 303 19.64 -23.68 5.66
C ILE A 303 18.17 -23.25 5.76
N GLY A 304 17.87 -21.97 5.51
CA GLY A 304 16.51 -21.44 5.53
C GLY A 304 15.59 -22.12 4.51
N ARG A 305 16.07 -22.34 3.28
CA ARG A 305 15.33 -23.07 2.23
C ARG A 305 15.09 -24.53 2.58
N ALA A 306 16.09 -25.21 3.14
CA ALA A 306 16.02 -26.64 3.40
C ALA A 306 15.29 -26.99 4.71
N LEU A 307 15.54 -26.24 5.79
CA LEU A 307 15.15 -26.58 7.16
C LEU A 307 14.18 -25.57 7.80
N GLY A 308 13.88 -24.47 7.09
CA GLY A 308 12.99 -23.40 7.52
C GLY A 308 13.71 -22.15 8.00
N TRP A 309 13.10 -20.99 7.73
CA TRP A 309 13.67 -19.66 7.96
C TRP A 309 13.89 -19.28 9.44
N ASN A 310 13.33 -20.06 10.38
CA ASN A 310 13.48 -19.82 11.82
C ASN A 310 14.70 -20.52 12.46
N ARG A 311 15.48 -21.27 11.68
CA ARG A 311 16.66 -22.02 12.14
C ARG A 311 17.85 -21.10 12.40
N VAL A 312 18.42 -20.52 11.35
CA VAL A 312 19.48 -19.51 11.43
C VAL A 312 18.86 -18.15 11.10
N ARG A 313 18.53 -17.38 12.14
CA ARG A 313 17.67 -16.20 12.00
C ARG A 313 18.41 -14.96 11.52
N SER A 314 19.70 -14.86 11.78
CA SER A 314 20.55 -13.73 11.37
C SER A 314 21.97 -14.22 11.10
N ASP A 315 22.83 -13.34 10.59
CA ASP A 315 24.27 -13.58 10.48
C ASP A 315 25.04 -13.11 11.74
N LEU A 316 24.33 -12.73 12.81
CA LEU A 316 24.92 -12.37 14.12
C LEU A 316 24.92 -13.60 15.04
N TYR A 317 25.93 -14.45 14.90
CA TYR A 317 26.09 -15.66 15.72
C TYR A 317 27.55 -16.02 15.94
N ASP A 318 27.78 -16.87 16.93
CA ASP A 318 28.94 -17.75 17.04
C ASP A 318 28.57 -19.16 16.56
N VAL A 319 29.56 -19.87 16.02
CA VAL A 319 29.36 -21.21 15.48
C VAL A 319 30.52 -22.13 15.83
N ALA A 320 30.22 -23.39 16.13
CA ALA A 320 31.20 -24.43 16.38
C ALA A 320 30.66 -25.81 15.98
N VAL A 321 31.55 -26.75 15.65
CA VAL A 321 31.20 -28.16 15.49
C VAL A 321 31.45 -28.90 16.79
N ARG A 322 30.44 -29.63 17.29
CA ARG A 322 30.50 -30.44 18.51
C ARG A 322 29.76 -31.75 18.29
N ASN A 323 30.43 -32.89 18.49
CA ASN A 323 29.82 -34.23 18.39
C ASN A 323 28.99 -34.42 17.09
N ASP A 324 29.60 -34.14 15.93
CA ASP A 324 28.97 -34.22 14.60
C ASP A 324 27.76 -33.30 14.37
N VAL A 325 27.61 -32.26 15.20
CA VAL A 325 26.57 -31.23 15.10
C VAL A 325 27.20 -29.85 14.97
N VAL A 326 26.71 -29.05 14.03
CA VAL A 326 27.02 -27.63 13.93
C VAL A 326 26.08 -26.85 14.83
N VAL A 327 26.63 -26.20 15.85
CA VAL A 327 25.90 -25.45 16.86
C VAL A 327 26.04 -23.97 16.58
N PHE A 328 24.91 -23.26 16.47
CA PHE A 328 24.85 -21.82 16.32
C PHE A 328 24.16 -21.20 17.52
N ASP A 329 24.80 -20.17 18.09
CA ASP A 329 24.24 -19.32 19.13
C ASP A 329 24.25 -17.88 18.62
N GLY A 330 23.07 -17.28 18.46
CA GLY A 330 22.95 -16.00 17.79
C GLY A 330 21.91 -15.06 18.37
N LEU A 331 21.91 -13.85 17.82
CA LEU A 331 21.05 -12.73 18.22
C LEU A 331 20.37 -12.12 17.00
N GLY A 332 19.27 -11.41 17.21
CA GLY A 332 18.55 -10.74 16.12
C GLY A 332 17.88 -11.68 15.13
N HIS A 333 17.21 -11.07 14.15
CA HIS A 333 16.47 -11.74 13.09
C HIS A 333 16.47 -10.86 11.83
N GLY A 334 17.04 -11.39 10.75
CA GLY A 334 17.23 -10.72 9.47
C GLY A 334 18.65 -10.20 9.26
N HIS A 335 18.82 -9.40 8.20
CA HIS A 335 20.14 -8.90 7.79
C HIS A 335 20.65 -7.72 8.63
N GLY A 336 19.77 -7.05 9.40
CA GLY A 336 20.15 -5.97 10.32
C GLY A 336 20.44 -4.60 9.68
N VAL A 337 20.25 -4.45 8.36
CA VAL A 337 20.50 -3.20 7.62
C VAL A 337 19.23 -2.35 7.61
N GLY A 338 19.35 -1.05 7.88
CA GLY A 338 18.23 -0.10 7.87
C GLY A 338 17.30 -0.28 9.07
N LEU A 339 15.98 -0.24 8.84
CA LEU A 339 14.99 -0.20 9.92
C LEU A 339 14.91 -1.53 10.69
N CYS A 340 15.07 -1.47 12.01
CA CYS A 340 14.79 -2.58 12.92
C CYS A 340 13.34 -2.48 13.39
N GLN A 341 12.49 -3.45 13.05
CA GLN A 341 11.05 -3.39 13.37
C GLN A 341 10.81 -3.38 14.89
N ALA A 342 11.53 -4.22 15.64
CA ALA A 342 11.44 -4.24 17.10
C ALA A 342 11.81 -2.90 17.74
N GLY A 343 12.89 -2.27 17.27
CA GLY A 343 13.31 -0.97 17.79
C GLY A 343 12.36 0.16 17.35
N ALA A 344 11.86 0.15 16.11
CA ALA A 344 10.81 1.06 15.64
C ALA A 344 9.54 0.97 16.49
N SER A 345 9.10 -0.25 16.84
CA SER A 345 7.97 -0.46 17.75
C SER A 345 8.24 0.13 19.13
N GLU A 346 9.43 -0.07 19.71
CA GLU A 346 9.78 0.47 21.03
C GLU A 346 9.96 2.01 21.01
N MET A 347 10.43 2.58 19.90
CA MET A 347 10.45 4.03 19.68
C MET A 347 9.03 4.60 19.64
N ALA A 348 8.12 3.95 18.92
CA ALA A 348 6.73 4.36 18.86
C ALA A 348 6.03 4.26 20.23
N VAL A 349 6.35 3.24 21.04
CA VAL A 349 5.89 3.15 22.44
C VAL A 349 6.36 4.35 23.28
N GLN A 350 7.54 4.88 23.00
CA GLN A 350 8.07 6.10 23.64
C GLN A 350 7.55 7.40 23.03
N GLY A 351 6.56 7.34 22.14
CA GLY A 351 5.93 8.52 21.54
C GLY A 351 6.72 9.14 20.39
N LYS A 352 7.72 8.45 19.84
CA LYS A 352 8.41 8.89 18.62
C LYS A 352 7.47 8.84 17.42
N SER A 353 7.50 9.89 16.61
CA SER A 353 6.80 9.95 15.32
C SER A 353 7.42 9.00 14.30
N ALA A 354 6.67 8.67 13.24
CA ALA A 354 7.17 7.84 12.15
C ALA A 354 8.42 8.44 11.49
N ARG A 355 8.48 9.77 11.35
CA ARG A 355 9.64 10.47 10.79
C ARG A 355 10.87 10.38 11.69
N GLU A 356 10.72 10.60 13.00
CA GLU A 356 11.83 10.40 13.94
C GLU A 356 12.36 8.96 13.93
N ILE A 357 11.46 7.97 13.76
CA ILE A 357 11.85 6.56 13.61
C ILE A 357 12.66 6.35 12.32
N VAL A 358 12.18 6.84 11.19
CA VAL A 358 12.89 6.72 9.90
C VAL A 358 14.23 7.44 9.95
N GLU A 359 14.29 8.68 10.42
CA GLU A 359 15.52 9.47 10.50
C GLU A 359 16.56 8.85 11.44
N TYR A 360 16.12 8.14 12.48
CA TYR A 360 17.00 7.38 13.37
C TYR A 360 17.69 6.22 12.62
N TYR A 361 16.95 5.42 11.86
CA TYR A 361 17.50 4.26 11.13
C TYR A 361 18.20 4.61 9.81
N PHE A 362 17.93 5.79 9.26
CA PHE A 362 18.42 6.22 7.96
C PHE A 362 18.97 7.65 8.06
N THR A 363 20.13 7.81 8.69
CA THR A 363 20.65 9.13 9.04
C THR A 363 20.90 10.02 7.81
N GLY A 364 20.27 11.20 7.78
CA GLY A 364 20.44 12.19 6.72
C GLY A 364 19.51 12.01 5.51
N VAL A 365 18.54 11.09 5.58
CA VAL A 365 17.44 11.06 4.61
C VAL A 365 16.39 12.12 4.96
N SER A 366 15.67 12.61 3.95
CA SER A 366 14.43 13.37 4.14
C SER A 366 13.23 12.49 3.82
N VAL A 367 12.15 12.67 4.57
CA VAL A 367 10.85 12.02 4.32
C VAL A 367 9.93 13.03 3.65
N GLY A 368 9.39 12.68 2.48
CA GLY A 368 8.50 13.54 1.72
C GLY A 368 8.04 12.90 0.40
N PHE A 369 7.24 13.62 -0.36
CA PHE A 369 6.81 13.19 -1.70
C PHE A 369 7.94 13.36 -2.71
N THR A 370 8.73 14.40 -2.53
CA THR A 370 9.87 14.86 -3.29
C THR A 370 10.99 15.14 -2.29
N PRO A 371 12.25 15.30 -2.74
CA PRO A 371 13.35 15.56 -1.82
C PRO A 371 13.26 16.91 -1.08
N ASN A 372 12.40 17.83 -1.52
CA ASN A 372 12.37 19.23 -1.05
C ASN A 372 11.08 19.62 -0.34
N ASP A 373 10.07 18.76 -0.26
CA ASP A 373 8.86 19.06 0.52
C ASP A 373 8.97 18.57 1.96
N ALA A 374 8.12 19.14 2.81
CA ALA A 374 8.03 18.79 4.23
C ALA A 374 7.06 17.63 4.49
N GLY A 375 6.70 16.84 3.47
CA GLY A 375 5.68 15.80 3.51
C GLY A 375 4.31 16.34 3.95
N TRP A 376 3.51 15.47 4.58
CA TRP A 376 2.24 15.90 5.17
C TRP A 376 2.44 16.94 6.27
N GLN A 377 1.63 17.97 6.23
CA GLN A 377 1.47 19.01 7.25
C GLN A 377 0.03 18.97 7.73
N GLN A 378 -0.18 19.19 9.02
CA GLN A 378 -1.50 19.23 9.63
C GLN A 378 -1.72 20.58 10.29
N SER A 379 -2.87 21.18 10.02
CA SER A 379 -3.34 22.41 10.66
C SER A 379 -4.78 22.23 11.11
N SER A 380 -5.24 23.12 11.99
CA SER A 380 -6.64 23.20 12.38
C SER A 380 -7.17 24.61 12.20
N ASN A 381 -8.46 24.68 11.92
CA ASN A 381 -9.19 25.93 11.83
C ASN A 381 -10.59 25.75 12.44
N GLY A 382 -10.72 26.14 13.71
CA GLY A 382 -11.92 25.84 14.48
C GLY A 382 -12.15 24.32 14.60
N PRO A 383 -13.33 23.78 14.21
CA PRO A 383 -13.62 22.35 14.27
C PRO A 383 -13.02 21.53 13.11
N LEU A 384 -12.39 22.20 12.13
CA LEU A 384 -11.88 21.58 10.92
C LEU A 384 -10.39 21.26 11.06
N TRP A 385 -10.03 20.05 10.66
CA TRP A 385 -8.63 19.65 10.47
C TRP A 385 -8.28 19.68 8.99
N ILE A 386 -7.10 20.18 8.67
CA ILE A 386 -6.61 20.24 7.29
C ILE A 386 -5.27 19.54 7.23
N ARG A 387 -5.14 18.61 6.27
CA ARG A 387 -3.91 17.89 5.99
C ARG A 387 -3.52 18.09 4.53
N SER A 388 -2.35 18.67 4.30
CA SER A 388 -1.86 19.00 2.95
C SER A 388 -0.33 18.97 2.91
N VAL A 389 0.25 19.28 1.75
CA VAL A 389 1.70 19.40 1.56
C VAL A 389 2.18 20.85 1.43
N GLY A 390 1.27 21.82 1.55
CA GLY A 390 1.53 23.21 1.20
C GLY A 390 0.95 24.20 2.22
N ASN A 391 1.12 25.49 1.91
CA ASN A 391 0.50 26.54 2.72
C ASN A 391 -0.99 26.67 2.36
N ASP A 392 -1.85 26.16 3.23
CA ASP A 392 -3.31 26.23 3.04
C ASP A 392 -3.91 27.60 3.38
N ALA A 393 -3.11 28.58 3.83
CA ALA A 393 -3.60 29.90 4.25
C ALA A 393 -4.48 30.58 3.18
N ALA A 394 -4.16 30.38 1.90
CA ALA A 394 -4.94 30.93 0.79
C ALA A 394 -6.36 30.35 0.67
N TYR A 395 -6.61 29.15 1.22
CA TYR A 395 -7.87 28.42 1.11
C TYR A 395 -8.68 28.41 2.42
N GLN A 396 -8.09 28.85 3.54
CA GLN A 396 -8.77 28.86 4.85
C GLN A 396 -10.11 29.60 4.83
N ALA A 397 -10.19 30.74 4.13
CA ALA A 397 -11.42 31.51 4.02
C ALA A 397 -12.52 30.76 3.25
N ALA A 398 -12.16 30.10 2.14
CA ALA A 398 -13.10 29.28 1.36
C ALA A 398 -13.57 28.05 2.16
N ILE A 399 -12.66 27.39 2.88
CA ILE A 399 -12.97 26.27 3.76
C ILE A 399 -13.98 26.68 4.84
N GLN A 400 -13.74 27.79 5.54
CA GLN A 400 -14.67 28.28 6.56
C GLN A 400 -16.02 28.68 5.98
N HIS A 401 -16.00 29.41 4.86
CA HIS A 401 -17.22 29.86 4.19
C HIS A 401 -18.07 28.67 3.74
N ALA A 402 -17.48 27.71 3.04
CA ALA A 402 -18.17 26.50 2.60
C ALA A 402 -18.73 25.67 3.76
N TRP A 403 -17.97 25.51 4.85
CA TRP A 403 -18.44 24.78 6.04
C TRP A 403 -19.60 25.51 6.73
N ALA A 404 -19.48 26.82 6.94
CA ALA A 404 -20.54 27.62 7.56
C ALA A 404 -21.82 27.61 6.71
N GLU A 405 -21.68 27.68 5.39
CA GLU A 405 -22.80 27.62 4.47
C GLU A 405 -23.44 26.22 4.44
N ALA A 406 -22.65 25.14 4.44
CA ALA A 406 -23.17 23.78 4.55
C ALA A 406 -23.97 23.59 5.85
N ALA A 407 -23.41 24.01 7.00
CA ALA A 407 -24.07 23.92 8.29
C ALA A 407 -25.34 24.78 8.39
N LYS A 408 -25.39 25.91 7.68
CA LYS A 408 -26.58 26.76 7.56
C LYS A 408 -27.66 26.11 6.69
N ARG A 409 -27.28 25.51 5.55
CA ARG A 409 -28.20 24.83 4.63
C ARG A 409 -28.72 23.50 5.19
N PHE A 410 -27.91 22.84 6.01
CA PHE A 410 -28.27 21.61 6.70
C PHE A 410 -27.86 21.68 8.18
N PRO A 411 -28.71 22.27 9.05
CA PRO A 411 -28.44 22.32 10.49
C PRO A 411 -28.46 20.91 11.10
N MET A 412 -27.28 20.36 11.40
CA MET A 412 -27.08 18.99 11.88
C MET A 412 -27.47 18.84 13.36
N GLN A 413 -27.94 17.66 13.73
CA GLN A 413 -28.15 17.29 15.14
C GLN A 413 -26.87 16.88 15.86
N LYS A 414 -25.88 16.38 15.12
CA LYS A 414 -24.58 15.93 15.66
C LYS A 414 -23.50 16.94 15.31
N THR A 415 -22.56 17.13 16.23
CA THR A 415 -21.33 17.88 15.93
C THR A 415 -20.37 16.99 15.15
N LEU A 416 -19.88 17.48 14.02
CA LEU A 416 -18.85 16.82 13.22
C LEU A 416 -17.49 17.51 13.44
N THR A 417 -16.42 16.73 13.30
CA THR A 417 -15.05 17.24 13.20
C THR A 417 -14.47 16.81 11.84
N PRO A 418 -14.78 17.56 10.76
CA PRO A 418 -14.29 17.23 9.43
C PRO A 418 -12.76 17.28 9.33
N GLU A 419 -12.21 16.34 8.56
CA GLU A 419 -10.83 16.39 8.09
C GLU A 419 -10.83 16.66 6.58
N ILE A 420 -10.10 17.68 6.14
CA ILE A 420 -9.88 17.98 4.73
C ILE A 420 -8.48 17.52 4.36
N VAL A 421 -8.36 16.70 3.34
CA VAL A 421 -7.07 16.21 2.84
C VAL A 421 -6.87 16.68 1.42
N ALA A 422 -5.93 17.60 1.19
CA ALA A 422 -5.57 18.03 -0.15
C ALA A 422 -4.43 17.15 -0.69
N ALA A 423 -4.75 16.26 -1.62
CA ALA A 423 -3.77 15.35 -2.20
C ALA A 423 -2.69 16.14 -2.97
N PRO A 424 -1.41 15.73 -2.88
CA PRO A 424 -0.30 16.40 -3.58
C PRO A 424 -0.30 16.17 -5.09
N SER A 425 -0.97 15.12 -5.56
CA SER A 425 -1.11 14.81 -6.98
C SER A 425 -2.45 14.14 -7.28
N VAL A 426 -2.88 14.19 -8.55
CA VAL A 426 -4.06 13.43 -9.03
C VAL A 426 -3.92 11.95 -8.72
N GLU A 427 -2.71 11.44 -8.87
CA GLU A 427 -2.48 10.02 -8.73
C GLU A 427 -2.54 9.58 -7.27
N ILE A 428 -1.96 10.35 -6.34
CA ILE A 428 -2.16 10.11 -4.90
C ILE A 428 -3.64 10.21 -4.53
N PHE A 429 -4.38 11.19 -5.07
CA PHE A 429 -5.84 11.27 -4.88
C PHE A 429 -6.52 9.95 -5.29
N ARG A 430 -6.24 9.45 -6.50
CA ARG A 430 -6.83 8.19 -7.01
C ARG A 430 -6.49 7.00 -6.11
N GLN A 431 -5.26 6.93 -5.58
CA GLN A 431 -4.87 5.84 -4.68
C GLN A 431 -5.55 5.91 -3.32
N MET A 432 -5.77 7.13 -2.78
CA MET A 432 -6.44 7.33 -1.49
C MET A 432 -7.94 7.03 -1.56
N THR A 433 -8.58 7.37 -2.67
CA THR A 433 -10.05 7.34 -2.80
C THR A 433 -10.56 6.15 -3.60
N ALA A 434 -9.68 5.49 -4.38
CA ALA A 434 -10.05 4.57 -5.46
C ALA A 434 -10.94 5.21 -6.55
N SER A 435 -11.08 6.54 -6.54
CA SER A 435 -11.87 7.30 -7.51
C SER A 435 -11.11 7.53 -8.82
N PRO A 436 -11.81 7.71 -9.94
CA PRO A 436 -11.20 8.19 -11.18
C PRO A 436 -10.57 9.58 -11.03
N GLY A 437 -9.51 9.86 -11.81
CA GLY A 437 -8.80 11.14 -11.79
C GLY A 437 -9.58 12.34 -12.36
N TRP A 438 -10.82 12.15 -12.81
CA TRP A 438 -11.71 13.24 -13.24
C TRP A 438 -12.62 13.75 -12.10
N LEU A 439 -12.75 13.01 -10.98
CA LEU A 439 -13.47 13.49 -9.80
C LEU A 439 -12.60 14.45 -9.00
N LEU A 440 -13.10 15.65 -8.69
CA LEU A 440 -12.32 16.69 -7.99
C LEU A 440 -12.16 16.43 -6.49
N ALA A 441 -13.06 15.65 -5.92
CA ALA A 441 -13.07 15.29 -4.51
C ALA A 441 -13.75 13.94 -4.28
N ALA A 442 -13.59 13.40 -3.08
CA ALA A 442 -14.36 12.26 -2.59
C ALA A 442 -14.50 12.36 -1.07
N THR A 443 -15.66 12.00 -0.56
CA THR A 443 -15.96 11.98 0.87
C THR A 443 -16.03 10.55 1.41
N ARG A 444 -15.38 10.29 2.55
CA ARG A 444 -15.47 9.02 3.28
C ARG A 444 -15.50 9.26 4.79
N GLY A 445 -16.62 8.93 5.44
CA GLY A 445 -16.81 9.22 6.85
C GLY A 445 -16.76 10.73 7.10
N ASN A 446 -15.89 11.19 8.00
CA ASN A 446 -15.68 12.62 8.26
C ASN A 446 -14.54 13.23 7.44
N THR A 447 -13.95 12.49 6.49
CA THR A 447 -12.81 12.95 5.71
C THR A 447 -13.23 13.30 4.29
N VAL A 448 -12.91 14.52 3.87
CA VAL A 448 -13.01 15.01 2.49
C VAL A 448 -11.63 14.95 1.88
N VAL A 449 -11.42 14.14 0.85
CA VAL A 449 -10.18 14.07 0.09
C VAL A 449 -10.35 14.86 -1.19
N LEU A 450 -9.54 15.89 -1.39
CA LEU A 450 -9.54 16.74 -2.57
C LEU A 450 -8.38 16.35 -3.49
N GLN A 451 -8.59 16.54 -4.80
CA GLN A 451 -7.47 16.69 -5.72
C GLN A 451 -6.60 17.92 -5.33
N PRO A 452 -5.38 18.04 -5.90
CA PRO A 452 -4.52 19.18 -5.63
C PRO A 452 -5.23 20.53 -5.79
N TRP A 453 -4.96 21.47 -4.87
CA TRP A 453 -5.53 22.82 -4.91
C TRP A 453 -5.35 23.52 -6.28
N SER A 454 -4.23 23.27 -6.96
CA SER A 454 -3.91 23.79 -8.29
C SER A 454 -4.85 23.32 -9.41
N ILE A 455 -5.55 22.20 -9.19
CA ILE A 455 -6.57 21.66 -10.10
C ILE A 455 -7.94 22.27 -9.82
N LEU A 456 -8.30 22.43 -8.53
CA LEU A 456 -9.57 23.02 -8.15
C LEU A 456 -9.67 24.50 -8.57
N ARG A 457 -8.57 25.26 -8.54
CA ARG A 457 -8.49 26.67 -8.97
C ARG A 457 -9.62 27.53 -8.37
N ASN A 458 -10.56 27.99 -9.19
CA ASN A 458 -11.68 28.83 -8.81
C ASN A 458 -12.92 28.05 -8.34
N GLN A 459 -12.87 26.71 -8.34
CA GLN A 459 -13.97 25.82 -7.93
C GLN A 459 -13.84 25.34 -6.47
N VAL A 460 -12.85 25.83 -5.72
CA VAL A 460 -12.56 25.39 -4.35
C VAL A 460 -13.79 25.52 -3.45
N ASP A 461 -14.44 26.69 -3.46
CA ASP A 461 -15.60 26.96 -2.60
C ASP A 461 -16.80 26.07 -2.93
N SER A 462 -17.14 25.91 -4.22
CA SER A 462 -18.27 25.08 -4.66
C SER A 462 -18.02 23.60 -4.40
N VAL A 463 -16.81 23.10 -4.66
CA VAL A 463 -16.43 21.71 -4.38
C VAL A 463 -16.47 21.44 -2.88
N LEU A 464 -15.88 22.31 -2.06
CA LEU A 464 -15.92 22.15 -0.60
C LEU A 464 -17.35 22.19 -0.05
N LEU A 465 -18.19 23.10 -0.54
CA LEU A 465 -19.59 23.18 -0.13
C LEU A 465 -20.32 21.88 -0.44
N HIS A 466 -20.13 21.35 -1.65
CA HIS A 466 -20.71 20.07 -2.07
C HIS A 466 -20.27 18.92 -1.15
N GLU A 467 -18.97 18.77 -0.91
CA GLU A 467 -18.45 17.70 -0.04
C GLU A 467 -18.83 17.88 1.44
N PHE A 468 -18.91 19.11 1.94
CA PHE A 468 -19.41 19.34 3.30
C PHE A 468 -20.90 19.06 3.44
N LEU A 469 -21.70 19.32 2.41
CA LEU A 469 -23.10 18.88 2.38
C LEU A 469 -23.21 17.36 2.40
N HIS A 470 -22.31 16.63 1.73
CA HIS A 470 -22.21 15.17 1.91
C HIS A 470 -21.98 14.82 3.38
N LEU A 471 -20.98 15.40 4.05
CA LEU A 471 -20.75 15.13 5.49
C LEU A 471 -22.01 15.37 6.34
N CYS A 472 -22.72 16.48 6.09
CA CYS A 472 -23.94 16.83 6.81
C CYS A 472 -25.05 15.81 6.58
N VAL A 473 -25.36 15.48 5.32
CA VAL A 473 -26.42 14.55 4.94
C VAL A 473 -26.12 13.14 5.43
N GLU A 474 -24.88 12.67 5.25
CA GLU A 474 -24.43 11.35 5.68
C GLU A 474 -24.47 11.16 7.20
N SER A 475 -24.26 12.23 7.98
CA SER A 475 -24.31 12.16 9.45
C SER A 475 -25.69 11.81 10.01
N GLU A 476 -26.74 12.02 9.21
CA GLU A 476 -28.15 11.75 9.55
C GLU A 476 -28.77 10.62 8.71
N ALA A 477 -28.07 10.13 7.68
CA ALA A 477 -28.53 9.01 6.86
C ALA A 477 -28.41 7.68 7.62
N GLY A 478 -29.51 6.92 7.66
CA GLY A 478 -29.53 5.53 8.10
C GLY A 478 -29.50 4.54 6.94
N ASP A 479 -29.40 3.25 7.25
CA ASP A 479 -29.31 2.17 6.25
C ASP A 479 -30.50 2.09 5.28
N LYS A 480 -31.63 2.71 5.64
CA LYS A 480 -32.85 2.76 4.82
C LYS A 480 -32.90 3.95 3.86
N ALA A 481 -31.95 4.89 3.94
CA ALA A 481 -31.89 6.03 3.04
C ALA A 481 -31.32 5.58 1.69
N PRO A 482 -32.10 5.65 0.59
CA PRO A 482 -31.59 5.28 -0.73
C PRO A 482 -30.53 6.30 -1.18
N LEU A 483 -29.58 5.84 -2.01
CA LEU A 483 -28.47 6.68 -2.48
C LEU A 483 -28.99 7.88 -3.26
N TRP A 484 -30.02 7.70 -4.11
CA TRP A 484 -30.60 8.84 -4.85
C TRP A 484 -31.15 9.95 -3.96
N LEU A 485 -31.64 9.63 -2.74
CA LEU A 485 -32.12 10.65 -1.81
C LEU A 485 -30.94 11.43 -1.22
N ARG A 486 -29.90 10.71 -0.82
CA ARG A 486 -28.68 11.26 -0.22
C ARG A 486 -27.96 12.18 -1.20
N GLU A 487 -27.63 11.67 -2.38
CA GLU A 487 -27.00 12.41 -3.47
C GLU A 487 -27.89 13.59 -3.92
N GLY A 488 -29.18 13.34 -4.15
CA GLY A 488 -30.10 14.38 -4.60
C GLY A 488 -30.34 15.50 -3.60
N LEU A 489 -30.27 15.23 -2.28
CA LEU A 489 -30.33 16.27 -1.25
C LEU A 489 -29.08 17.13 -1.26
N VAL A 490 -27.90 16.54 -1.44
CA VAL A 490 -26.65 17.30 -1.56
C VAL A 490 -26.72 18.23 -2.76
N GLU A 491 -27.08 17.71 -3.94
CA GLU A 491 -27.23 18.52 -5.16
C GLU A 491 -28.27 19.64 -5.00
N TYR A 492 -29.44 19.32 -4.42
CA TYR A 492 -30.49 20.29 -4.14
C TYR A 492 -30.01 21.41 -3.22
N LEU A 493 -29.27 21.06 -2.16
CA LEU A 493 -28.75 22.00 -1.18
C LEU A 493 -27.56 22.79 -1.71
N ALA A 494 -26.70 22.21 -2.57
CA ALA A 494 -25.58 22.91 -3.20
C ALA A 494 -26.08 24.04 -4.12
N GLY A 495 -27.30 23.90 -4.64
CA GLY A 495 -27.91 24.88 -5.54
C GLY A 495 -27.55 24.62 -7.01
N ASP A 496 -26.99 23.45 -7.31
CA ASP A 496 -26.60 23.07 -8.65
C ASP A 496 -27.84 22.77 -9.53
N ALA A 497 -27.69 23.16 -10.80
CA ALA A 497 -28.62 23.26 -11.94
C ALA A 497 -30.12 22.89 -11.77
N GLN A 498 -30.99 23.70 -12.38
CA GLN A 498 -32.38 23.37 -12.73
C GLN A 498 -32.42 22.30 -13.84
N SER A 499 -32.00 21.08 -13.53
CA SER A 499 -32.14 19.91 -14.40
C SER A 499 -33.60 19.43 -14.40
N SER A 500 -34.13 19.12 -15.59
CA SER A 500 -35.40 18.39 -15.78
C SER A 500 -35.17 16.91 -16.14
N GLU A 501 -33.96 16.38 -15.96
CA GLU A 501 -33.64 14.99 -16.26
C GLU A 501 -34.41 14.05 -15.33
N THR A 502 -34.86 12.93 -15.89
CA THR A 502 -35.61 11.91 -15.13
C THR A 502 -35.07 10.53 -15.44
N MET A 503 -34.87 9.73 -14.38
CA MET A 503 -34.48 8.33 -14.45
C MET A 503 -35.41 7.52 -13.54
N GLN A 504 -35.72 6.27 -13.90
CA GLN A 504 -36.43 5.37 -13.00
C GLN A 504 -35.60 5.08 -11.75
N ALA A 505 -36.23 5.00 -10.58
CA ALA A 505 -35.54 4.92 -9.28
C ALA A 505 -34.55 3.75 -9.18
N ALA A 506 -34.89 2.57 -9.71
CA ALA A 506 -34.02 1.40 -9.70
C ALA A 506 -32.77 1.60 -10.59
N SER A 507 -32.95 2.19 -11.78
CA SER A 507 -31.83 2.52 -12.69
C SER A 507 -30.96 3.65 -12.14
N LEU A 508 -31.57 4.59 -11.42
CA LEU A 508 -30.88 5.71 -10.78
C LEU A 508 -29.97 5.24 -9.63
N GLU A 509 -30.47 4.35 -8.77
CA GLU A 509 -29.69 3.79 -7.67
C GLU A 509 -28.46 3.02 -8.17
N THR A 510 -28.60 2.24 -9.25
CA THR A 510 -27.47 1.53 -9.87
C THR A 510 -26.48 2.49 -10.52
N ALA A 511 -26.95 3.48 -11.29
CA ALA A 511 -26.10 4.43 -11.99
C ALA A 511 -25.29 5.33 -11.03
N LEU A 512 -25.87 5.70 -9.88
CA LEU A 512 -25.15 6.42 -8.81
C LEU A 512 -24.09 5.55 -8.13
N ARG A 513 -24.38 4.26 -7.92
CA ARG A 513 -23.48 3.36 -7.20
C ARG A 513 -22.26 2.97 -8.02
N HIS A 514 -22.43 2.73 -9.31
CA HIS A 514 -21.40 2.19 -10.20
C HIS A 514 -21.41 2.87 -11.58
N PRO A 515 -21.12 4.17 -11.69
CA PRO A 515 -21.10 4.85 -12.97
C PRO A 515 -19.95 4.31 -13.83
N SER A 516 -20.24 3.96 -15.08
CA SER A 516 -19.25 3.47 -16.05
C SER A 516 -18.48 4.62 -16.71
N THR A 517 -19.06 5.83 -16.73
CA THR A 517 -18.47 7.03 -17.33
C THR A 517 -18.76 8.28 -16.50
N GLN A 518 -17.98 9.34 -16.72
CA GLN A 518 -18.25 10.66 -16.15
C GLN A 518 -19.63 11.18 -16.54
N HIS A 519 -20.03 10.98 -17.81
CA HIS A 519 -21.32 11.44 -18.31
C HIS A 519 -22.49 10.73 -17.62
N GLU A 520 -22.39 9.42 -17.42
CA GLU A 520 -23.39 8.63 -16.70
C GLU A 520 -23.52 9.06 -15.24
N SER A 521 -22.39 9.29 -14.55
CA SER A 521 -22.39 9.85 -13.19
C SER A 521 -23.11 11.19 -13.16
N GLN A 522 -22.79 12.11 -14.08
CA GLN A 522 -23.43 13.43 -14.15
C GLN A 522 -24.96 13.34 -14.34
N GLN A 523 -25.42 12.49 -15.24
CA GLN A 523 -26.86 12.29 -15.49
C GLN A 523 -27.58 11.71 -14.26
N ALA A 524 -26.95 10.75 -13.59
CA ALA A 524 -27.52 10.15 -12.39
C ALA A 524 -27.66 11.20 -11.26
N HIS A 525 -26.64 12.01 -11.01
CA HIS A 525 -26.70 13.08 -10.03
C HIS A 525 -27.76 14.14 -10.38
N ALA A 526 -27.85 14.55 -11.64
CA ALA A 526 -28.85 15.50 -12.12
C ALA A 526 -30.29 14.98 -11.96
N ALA A 527 -30.52 13.70 -12.25
CA ALA A 527 -31.82 13.06 -12.06
C ALA A 527 -32.19 12.91 -10.58
N ALA A 528 -31.23 12.59 -9.71
CA ALA A 528 -31.41 12.55 -8.26
C ALA A 528 -31.82 13.94 -7.71
N ALA A 529 -31.11 14.99 -8.15
CA ALA A 529 -31.42 16.37 -7.79
C ALA A 529 -32.83 16.79 -8.22
N ALA A 530 -33.24 16.48 -9.45
CA ALA A 530 -34.57 16.78 -9.97
C ALA A 530 -35.67 16.07 -9.16
N LYS A 531 -35.45 14.79 -8.83
CA LYS A 531 -36.39 14.00 -8.01
C LYS A 531 -36.54 14.60 -6.61
N VAL A 532 -35.44 14.88 -5.92
CA VAL A 532 -35.46 15.49 -4.58
C VAL A 532 -36.12 16.87 -4.61
N ARG A 533 -35.85 17.70 -5.61
CA ARG A 533 -36.49 19.01 -5.77
C ARG A 533 -38.01 18.90 -5.88
N GLY A 534 -38.52 17.94 -6.64
CA GLY A 534 -39.95 17.66 -6.74
C GLY A 534 -40.55 17.21 -5.39
N LEU A 535 -39.84 16.37 -4.64
CA LEU A 535 -40.25 15.93 -3.31
C LEU A 535 -40.25 17.07 -2.30
N VAL A 536 -39.23 17.94 -2.31
CA VAL A 536 -39.16 19.12 -1.44
C VAL A 536 -40.29 20.10 -1.80
N GLY A 537 -40.58 20.30 -3.08
CA GLY A 537 -41.70 21.13 -3.52
C GLY A 537 -43.07 20.61 -3.05
N ARG A 538 -43.24 19.29 -2.93
CA ARG A 538 -44.51 18.66 -2.50
C ARG A 538 -44.65 18.50 -0.99
N TYR A 539 -43.58 18.13 -0.30
CA TYR A 539 -43.62 17.69 1.11
C TYR A 539 -42.84 18.60 2.08
N GLY A 540 -42.08 19.57 1.55
CA GLY A 540 -41.21 20.45 2.31
C GLY A 540 -39.87 19.77 2.70
N ILE A 541 -38.83 20.59 2.86
CA ILE A 541 -37.47 20.12 3.14
C ILE A 541 -37.36 19.34 4.46
N THR A 542 -38.13 19.73 5.49
CA THR A 542 -38.12 19.06 6.80
C THR A 542 -38.56 17.59 6.70
N SER A 543 -39.61 17.32 5.93
CA SER A 543 -40.12 15.96 5.72
C SER A 543 -39.14 15.11 4.93
N VAL A 544 -38.61 15.66 3.83
CA VAL A 544 -37.65 14.96 2.96
C VAL A 544 -36.36 14.63 3.72
N ARG A 545 -35.86 15.56 4.54
CA ARG A 545 -34.73 15.30 5.44
C ARG A 545 -35.03 14.19 6.46
N GLY A 546 -36.24 14.18 7.03
CA GLY A 546 -36.66 13.13 7.96
C GLY A 546 -36.54 11.71 7.39
N TRP A 547 -36.68 11.57 6.06
CA TRP A 547 -36.54 10.29 5.37
C TRP A 547 -35.10 9.77 5.30
N LEU A 548 -34.08 10.60 5.58
CA LEU A 548 -32.72 10.12 5.78
C LEU A 548 -32.65 9.13 6.95
N ALA A 549 -33.39 9.38 8.02
CA ALA A 549 -33.43 8.50 9.19
C ALA A 549 -34.50 7.39 9.05
N SER A 550 -35.69 7.73 8.56
CA SER A 550 -36.83 6.79 8.53
C SER A 550 -36.86 5.87 7.31
N GLY A 551 -36.12 6.21 6.24
CA GLY A 551 -36.36 5.71 4.89
C GLY A 551 -37.50 6.45 4.19
N VAL A 552 -37.55 6.33 2.86
CA VAL A 552 -38.58 6.94 2.02
C VAL A 552 -39.88 6.11 2.10
N PRO A 553 -41.06 6.72 2.33
CA PRO A 553 -42.34 6.00 2.36
C PRO A 553 -42.62 5.25 1.06
N SER A 554 -43.22 4.06 1.16
CA SER A 554 -43.43 3.13 0.03
C SER A 554 -44.25 3.68 -1.13
N GLY A 555 -45.14 4.66 -0.89
CA GLY A 555 -45.93 5.33 -1.94
C GLY A 555 -45.24 6.53 -2.60
N ILE A 556 -44.01 6.86 -2.19
CA ILE A 556 -43.24 8.03 -2.63
C ILE A 556 -41.94 7.60 -3.36
N ALA A 557 -41.37 6.46 -2.97
CA ALA A 557 -40.06 5.96 -3.35
C ALA A 557 -39.83 5.81 -4.86
#